data_AF-A0A925DYE2-F1
#
_entry.id   AF-A0A925DYE2-F1
#
_cell.length_a   1.000
_cell.length_b   1.000
_cell.length_c   1.000
_cell.angle_alpha   90.00
_cell.angle_beta   90.00
_cell.angle_gamma   90.00
#
_symmetry.space_group_name_H-M   'P 1'
#
loop_
_entity.id
_entity.type
_entity.pdbx_description
1 polymer ?
#
loop_
_entity_poly.entity_id
_entity_poly.type
_entity_poly.pdbx_seq_one_letter_code
_entity_poly.pdbx_strand_id
1 'polypeptide(L)'
;MVNPPDEARDNYISPLEPGSNQAELEATNDSIEALLPQLDFHATSELTEARQAVLAALSEQTADSSRLQAAWTEYAIISEQIVDNIEITPQDIEAREKIQLAFLIHKALIFREAQQIPRYVEELDYAETYADAKGFYDVASSLERQLDVATNTSPLSPEILIVKLKGEISEMDRVRLRDLSEAGVNLEDLTDAAGVVLQNEQADPEEIFDQLGIPKPKA
;
A
#
# COMPACT_ATOMS: atom_id res chain seq x y z
N MET A 1 -67.57 -15.49 6.11
CA MET A 1 -66.31 -15.01 6.69
C MET A 1 -65.72 -16.11 7.55
N VAL A 2 -64.76 -16.88 7.03
CA VAL A 2 -63.63 -17.46 7.79
C VAL A 2 -62.54 -17.71 6.74
N ASN A 3 -61.47 -16.91 6.76
CA ASN A 3 -60.21 -17.22 6.07
C ASN A 3 -59.42 -18.22 6.93
N PRO A 4 -58.71 -19.20 6.35
CA PRO A 4 -57.62 -19.87 7.05
C PRO A 4 -56.38 -18.95 7.15
N PRO A 5 -55.54 -19.09 8.20
CA PRO A 5 -54.33 -18.29 8.36
C PRO A 5 -53.08 -18.92 7.71
N ASP A 6 -52.25 -18.02 7.18
CA ASP A 6 -50.80 -18.03 6.99
C ASP A 6 -50.12 -19.26 6.35
N GLU A 7 -49.96 -19.14 5.03
CA GLU A 7 -48.75 -19.56 4.34
C GLU A 7 -47.56 -18.67 4.72
N ALA A 8 -46.40 -19.34 4.89
CA ALA A 8 -45.08 -18.92 4.45
C ALA A 8 -44.62 -17.48 4.74
N ARG A 9 -43.63 -17.35 5.63
CA ARG A 9 -42.47 -16.49 5.35
C ARG A 9 -41.18 -17.22 5.73
N ASP A 10 -40.59 -17.80 4.70
CA ASP A 10 -39.19 -18.19 4.66
C ASP A 10 -38.31 -17.05 5.15
N ASN A 11 -37.41 -17.36 6.09
CA ASN A 11 -36.24 -16.55 6.38
C ASN A 11 -35.30 -16.60 5.16
N TYR A 12 -35.53 -15.71 4.20
CA TYR A 12 -34.51 -15.37 3.21
C TYR A 12 -33.43 -14.56 3.91
N ILE A 13 -32.40 -15.26 4.39
CA ILE A 13 -31.07 -14.68 4.50
C ILE A 13 -30.64 -14.40 3.06
N SER A 14 -30.71 -13.13 2.66
CA SER A 14 -30.14 -12.73 1.36
C SER A 14 -28.64 -13.02 1.38
N PRO A 15 -28.10 -13.66 0.33
CA PRO A 15 -26.65 -13.77 0.16
C PRO A 15 -26.09 -12.35 0.00
N LEU A 16 -25.04 -12.03 0.76
CA LEU A 16 -24.25 -10.81 0.57
C LEU A 16 -23.81 -10.75 -0.91
N GLU A 17 -24.24 -9.71 -1.62
CA GLU A 17 -23.85 -9.47 -3.00
C GLU A 17 -22.37 -9.03 -3.06
N PRO A 18 -21.56 -9.57 -3.97
CA PRO A 18 -20.14 -9.23 -4.13
C PRO A 18 -19.88 -7.82 -4.72
N GLY A 19 -20.89 -6.96 -4.81
CA GLY A 19 -20.80 -5.59 -5.34
C GLY A 19 -20.62 -4.49 -4.28
N SER A 20 -20.65 -4.83 -2.99
CA SER A 20 -20.60 -3.86 -1.88
C SER A 20 -19.19 -3.35 -1.57
N ASN A 21 -18.17 -4.20 -1.72
CA ASN A 21 -16.78 -3.84 -1.38
C ASN A 21 -16.18 -2.78 -2.33
N GLN A 22 -16.65 -2.69 -3.56
CA GLN A 22 -16.14 -1.73 -4.56
C GLN A 22 -16.75 -0.33 -4.39
N ALA A 23 -17.96 -0.24 -3.84
CA ALA A 23 -18.62 1.02 -3.51
C ALA A 23 -18.13 1.61 -2.16
N GLU A 24 -17.67 0.78 -1.22
CA GLU A 24 -16.99 1.26 0.00
C GLU A 24 -15.61 1.87 -0.29
N LEU A 25 -14.92 1.38 -1.32
CA LEU A 25 -13.67 1.98 -1.83
C LEU A 25 -13.86 3.39 -2.43
N GLU A 26 -15.05 3.69 -2.97
CA GLU A 26 -15.36 5.01 -3.55
C GLU A 26 -15.97 5.99 -2.53
N ALA A 27 -16.38 5.52 -1.34
CA ALA A 27 -17.10 6.32 -0.35
C ALA A 27 -16.21 7.01 0.70
N THR A 28 -14.91 6.73 0.75
CA THR A 28 -13.96 7.60 1.46
C THR A 28 -13.72 8.85 0.62
N ASN A 29 -14.15 10.00 1.13
CA ASN A 29 -13.85 11.34 0.60
C ASN A 29 -12.34 11.70 0.67
N ASP A 30 -11.48 10.70 0.90
CA ASP A 30 -10.04 10.73 1.12
C ASP A 30 -9.34 9.87 0.06
N SER A 31 -9.53 10.20 -1.23
CA SER A 31 -8.71 9.60 -2.29
C SER A 31 -7.25 9.96 -2.04
N ILE A 32 -6.34 8.98 -2.12
CA ILE A 32 -4.90 9.20 -1.95
C ILE A 32 -4.38 10.30 -2.88
N GLU A 33 -4.95 10.41 -4.08
CA GLU A 33 -4.63 11.46 -5.04
C GLU A 33 -4.96 12.86 -4.53
N ALA A 34 -5.97 12.99 -3.67
CA ALA A 34 -6.33 14.26 -3.03
C ALA A 34 -5.28 14.73 -2.01
N LEU A 35 -4.34 13.87 -1.61
CA LEU A 35 -3.20 14.26 -0.78
C LEU A 35 -2.13 15.02 -1.58
N LEU A 36 -2.00 14.78 -2.89
CA LEU A 36 -0.96 15.41 -3.70
C LEU A 36 -1.07 16.95 -3.73
N PRO A 37 -2.26 17.56 -3.98
CA PRO A 37 -2.40 19.01 -3.90
C PRO A 37 -2.19 19.57 -2.49
N GLN A 38 -2.47 18.80 -1.43
CA GLN A 38 -2.24 19.21 -0.03
C GLN A 38 -0.74 19.29 0.30
N LEU A 39 0.08 18.56 -0.44
CA LEU A 39 1.54 18.58 -0.37
C LEU A 39 2.18 19.56 -1.36
N ASP A 40 1.38 20.48 -1.93
CA ASP A 40 1.78 21.43 -2.98
C ASP A 40 2.41 20.75 -4.22
N PHE A 41 2.03 19.50 -4.48
CA PHE A 41 2.56 18.72 -5.58
C PHE A 41 1.72 18.90 -6.85
N HIS A 42 2.39 19.35 -7.90
CA HIS A 42 1.83 19.47 -9.24
C HIS A 42 2.79 18.82 -10.24
N ALA A 43 2.34 17.74 -10.89
CA ALA A 43 3.16 17.04 -11.86
C ALA A 43 3.51 17.95 -13.04
N THR A 44 4.80 18.06 -13.35
CA THR A 44 5.27 18.75 -14.55
C THR A 44 4.95 17.95 -15.81
N SER A 45 5.08 18.58 -16.98
CA SER A 45 4.99 17.87 -18.26
C SER A 45 6.00 16.73 -18.33
N GLU A 46 7.26 16.99 -17.97
CA GLU A 46 8.33 15.98 -18.02
C GLU A 46 8.04 14.81 -17.07
N LEU A 47 7.59 15.10 -15.84
CA LEU A 47 7.26 14.06 -14.88
C LEU A 47 6.06 13.22 -15.35
N THR A 48 5.07 13.86 -15.98
CA THR A 48 3.92 13.16 -16.57
C THR A 48 4.37 12.24 -17.70
N GLU A 49 5.25 12.69 -18.59
CA GLU A 49 5.82 11.87 -19.67
C GLU A 49 6.61 10.68 -19.12
N ALA A 50 7.48 10.89 -18.12
CA ALA A 50 8.24 9.83 -17.48
C ALA A 50 7.33 8.81 -16.78
N ARG A 51 6.28 9.28 -16.09
CA ARG A 51 5.23 8.41 -15.53
C ARG A 51 4.56 7.55 -16.60
N GLN A 52 4.21 8.12 -17.75
CA GLN A 52 3.59 7.36 -18.85
C GLN A 52 4.56 6.32 -19.43
N ALA A 53 5.86 6.63 -19.52
CA ALA A 53 6.87 5.67 -19.94
C ALA A 53 6.97 4.48 -18.96
N VAL A 54 6.91 4.74 -17.65
CA VAL A 54 6.88 3.69 -16.62
C VAL A 54 5.63 2.82 -16.76
N LEU A 55 4.44 3.43 -16.87
CA LEU A 55 3.18 2.70 -17.03
C LEU A 55 3.18 1.82 -18.29
N ALA A 56 3.66 2.36 -19.41
CA ALA A 56 3.81 1.61 -20.65
C ALA A 56 4.74 0.41 -20.46
N ALA A 57 5.91 0.62 -19.85
CA ALA A 57 6.87 -0.45 -19.59
C ALA A 57 6.34 -1.52 -18.62
N LEU A 58 5.53 -1.15 -17.62
CA LEU A 58 4.87 -2.11 -16.71
C LEU A 58 3.78 -2.93 -17.42
N SER A 59 3.12 -2.37 -18.43
CA SER A 59 2.04 -3.03 -19.19
C SER A 59 2.56 -4.03 -20.24
N GLU A 60 3.77 -3.82 -20.74
CA GLU A 60 4.47 -4.73 -21.64
C GLU A 60 4.92 -5.96 -20.81
N GLN A 61 4.06 -6.98 -20.68
CA GLN A 61 4.29 -8.25 -19.96
C GLN A 61 5.49 -9.09 -20.49
N THR A 62 6.38 -8.49 -21.27
CA THR A 62 7.59 -9.09 -21.82
C THR A 62 8.79 -8.59 -21.02
N ALA A 63 9.64 -9.53 -20.59
CA ALA A 63 10.78 -9.39 -19.69
C ALA A 63 11.93 -8.45 -20.13
N ASP A 64 11.65 -7.34 -20.80
CA ASP A 64 12.65 -6.30 -21.05
C ASP A 64 12.82 -5.44 -19.80
N SER A 65 13.38 -6.07 -18.77
CA SER A 65 13.79 -5.44 -17.50
C SER A 65 14.63 -4.18 -17.73
N SER A 66 15.34 -4.09 -18.86
CA SER A 66 16.16 -2.92 -19.20
C SER A 66 15.32 -1.69 -19.55
N ARG A 67 14.18 -1.84 -20.23
CA ARG A 67 13.27 -0.73 -20.54
C ARG A 67 12.55 -0.22 -19.29
N LEU A 68 12.05 -1.15 -18.47
CA LEU A 68 11.41 -0.79 -17.22
C LEU A 68 12.40 -0.08 -16.28
N GLN A 69 13.64 -0.58 -16.20
CA GLN A 69 14.71 0.07 -15.46
C GLN A 69 15.03 1.46 -16.00
N ALA A 70 15.11 1.63 -17.33
CA ALA A 70 15.36 2.93 -17.95
C ALA A 70 14.24 3.93 -17.65
N ALA A 71 12.98 3.53 -17.77
CA ALA A 71 11.83 4.37 -17.46
C ALA A 71 11.80 4.80 -15.99
N TRP A 72 12.07 3.88 -15.05
CA TRP A 72 12.20 4.21 -13.63
C TRP A 72 13.39 5.13 -13.33
N THR A 73 14.50 4.94 -14.05
CA THR A 73 15.69 5.80 -13.90
C THR A 73 15.38 7.23 -14.34
N GLU A 74 14.71 7.40 -15.49
CA GLU A 74 14.29 8.71 -15.98
C GLU A 74 13.31 9.39 -15.02
N TYR A 75 12.29 8.65 -14.55
CA TYR A 75 11.35 9.14 -13.54
C TYR A 75 12.07 9.60 -12.26
N ALA A 76 13.05 8.82 -11.78
CA ALA A 76 13.82 9.16 -10.58
C ALA A 76 14.67 10.42 -10.78
N ILE A 77 15.36 10.55 -11.92
CA ILE A 77 16.17 11.73 -12.25
C ILE A 77 15.30 13.00 -12.25
N ILE A 78 14.14 12.97 -12.89
CA ILE A 78 13.24 14.13 -12.95
C ILE A 78 12.70 14.47 -11.55
N SER A 79 12.35 13.44 -10.76
CA SER A 79 11.88 13.62 -9.39
C SER A 79 12.95 14.27 -8.51
N GLU A 80 14.19 13.81 -8.60
CA GLU A 80 15.34 14.37 -7.89
C GLU A 80 15.59 15.82 -8.29
N GLN A 81 15.56 16.14 -9.59
CA GLN A 81 15.70 17.51 -10.08
C GLN A 81 14.63 18.45 -9.51
N ILE A 82 13.37 18.00 -9.39
CA ILE A 82 12.30 18.79 -8.79
C ILE A 82 12.57 19.05 -7.31
N VAL A 83 13.00 18.03 -6.56
CA VAL A 83 13.37 18.16 -5.14
C VAL A 83 14.57 19.10 -4.96
N ASP A 84 15.59 18.98 -5.81
CA ASP A 84 16.84 19.74 -5.70
C ASP A 84 16.70 21.21 -6.10
N ASN A 85 15.64 21.56 -6.84
CA ASN A 85 15.30 22.96 -7.12
C ASN A 85 14.74 23.70 -5.89
N ILE A 86 14.47 23.00 -4.80
CA ILE A 86 14.03 23.59 -3.53
C ILE A 86 15.29 23.96 -2.73
N GLU A 87 15.46 25.24 -2.41
CA GLU A 87 16.63 25.73 -1.67
C GLU A 87 16.74 25.06 -0.29
N ILE A 88 17.96 24.84 0.18
CA ILE A 88 18.20 24.28 1.52
C ILE A 88 18.25 25.43 2.53
N THR A 89 17.08 25.98 2.85
CA THR A 89 16.89 26.94 3.95
C THR A 89 15.98 26.35 5.03
N PRO A 90 16.04 26.79 6.29
CA PRO A 90 15.15 26.30 7.33
C PRO A 90 13.66 26.42 7.01
N GLN A 91 13.27 27.40 6.18
CA GLN A 91 11.91 27.63 5.73
C GLN A 91 11.49 26.65 4.61
N ASP A 92 12.44 26.19 3.80
CA ASP A 92 12.21 25.36 2.63
C ASP A 92 12.40 23.85 2.90
N ILE A 93 12.97 23.48 4.06
CA ILE A 93 13.10 22.07 4.47
C ILE A 93 11.72 21.39 4.48
N GLU A 94 10.70 22.04 5.05
CA GLU A 94 9.34 21.48 5.09
C GLU A 94 8.77 21.29 3.67
N ALA A 95 8.97 22.27 2.78
CA ALA A 95 8.54 22.18 1.38
C ALA A 95 9.25 21.02 0.65
N ARG A 96 10.54 20.84 0.90
CA ARG A 96 11.32 19.70 0.37
C ARG A 96 10.78 18.37 0.87
N GLU A 97 10.49 18.27 2.17
CA GLU A 97 9.96 17.05 2.78
C GLU A 97 8.56 16.71 2.27
N LYS A 98 7.69 17.72 2.07
CA LYS A 98 6.37 17.56 1.45
C LYS A 98 6.47 17.02 0.03
N ILE A 99 7.37 17.57 -0.79
CA ILE A 99 7.57 17.12 -2.16
C ILE A 99 8.15 15.70 -2.20
N GLN A 100 9.08 15.35 -1.30
CA GLN A 100 9.57 13.98 -1.17
C GLN A 100 8.45 13.00 -0.81
N LEU A 101 7.60 13.34 0.15
CA LEU A 101 6.41 12.55 0.49
C LEU A 101 5.46 12.41 -0.70
N ALA A 102 5.22 13.51 -1.43
CA ALA A 102 4.37 13.49 -2.61
C ALA A 102 4.92 12.56 -3.72
N PHE A 103 6.23 12.48 -3.89
CA PHE A 103 6.84 11.54 -4.84
C PHE A 103 6.66 10.06 -4.43
N LEU A 104 6.70 9.74 -3.13
CA LEU A 104 6.39 8.39 -2.64
C LEU A 104 4.93 8.04 -2.96
N ILE A 105 4.01 8.95 -2.67
CA ILE A 105 2.57 8.78 -2.99
C ILE A 105 2.36 8.64 -4.50
N HIS A 106 3.00 9.49 -5.31
CA HIS A 106 2.88 9.47 -6.76
C HIS A 106 3.41 8.15 -7.35
N LYS A 107 4.52 7.62 -6.82
CA LYS A 107 5.06 6.31 -7.20
C LYS A 107 4.10 5.17 -6.83
N ALA A 108 3.49 5.21 -5.64
CA ALA A 108 2.46 4.26 -5.27
C ALA A 108 1.29 4.27 -6.27
N LEU A 109 0.81 5.45 -6.66
CA LEU A 109 -0.28 5.59 -7.62
C LEU A 109 0.06 5.03 -9.02
N ILE A 110 1.33 5.09 -9.44
CA ILE A 110 1.80 4.43 -10.68
C ILE A 110 1.62 2.91 -10.58
N PHE A 111 2.02 2.29 -9.47
CA PHE A 111 1.83 0.85 -9.27
C PHE A 111 0.36 0.47 -9.18
N ARG A 112 -0.48 1.30 -8.54
CA ARG A 112 -1.92 1.08 -8.47
C ARG A 112 -2.56 1.09 -9.87
N GLU A 113 -2.20 2.06 -10.71
CA GLU A 113 -2.70 2.14 -12.10
C GLU A 113 -2.22 0.96 -12.94
N ALA A 114 -0.98 0.51 -12.74
CA ALA A 114 -0.44 -0.70 -13.36
C ALA A 114 -0.99 -2.01 -12.78
N GLN A 115 -1.94 -1.95 -11.82
CA GLN A 115 -2.51 -3.11 -11.13
C GLN A 115 -1.48 -3.97 -10.38
N GLN A 116 -0.34 -3.38 -10.00
CA GLN A 116 0.70 -4.00 -9.19
C GLN A 116 0.44 -3.75 -7.71
N ILE A 117 -0.66 -4.32 -7.21
CA ILE A 117 -1.16 -4.05 -5.86
C ILE A 117 -0.14 -4.31 -4.73
N PRO A 118 0.68 -5.39 -4.76
CA PRO A 118 1.71 -5.57 -3.74
C PRO A 118 2.73 -4.41 -3.66
N ARG A 119 3.18 -3.92 -4.83
CA ARG A 119 4.10 -2.78 -4.91
C ARG A 119 3.42 -1.47 -4.52
N TYR A 120 2.15 -1.30 -4.85
CA TYR A 120 1.36 -0.17 -4.38
C TYR A 120 1.29 -0.11 -2.85
N VAL A 121 0.98 -1.25 -2.20
CA VAL A 121 0.92 -1.36 -0.73
C VAL A 121 2.28 -1.05 -0.09
N GLU A 122 3.36 -1.58 -0.66
CA GLU A 122 4.72 -1.33 -0.19
C GLU A 122 5.09 0.16 -0.25
N GLU A 123 4.86 0.83 -1.38
CA GLU A 123 5.16 2.26 -1.52
C GLU A 123 4.28 3.14 -0.63
N LEU A 124 3.03 2.73 -0.37
CA LEU A 124 2.18 3.41 0.61
C LEU A 124 2.70 3.27 2.03
N ASP A 125 3.22 2.10 2.44
CA ASP A 125 3.82 1.91 3.76
C ASP A 125 5.07 2.78 3.93
N TYR A 126 5.88 2.90 2.88
CA TYR A 126 7.00 3.84 2.85
C TYR A 126 6.54 5.31 2.98
N ALA A 127 5.50 5.71 2.23
CA ALA A 127 4.95 7.05 2.30
C ALA A 127 4.39 7.37 3.69
N GLU A 128 3.65 6.44 4.29
CA GLU A 128 3.08 6.60 5.62
C GLU A 128 4.17 6.73 6.67
N THR A 129 5.17 5.83 6.65
CA THR A 129 6.27 5.84 7.63
C THR A 129 7.08 7.12 7.52
N TYR A 130 7.28 7.61 6.29
CA TYR A 130 7.93 8.89 6.05
C TYR A 130 7.09 10.06 6.59
N ALA A 131 5.78 10.06 6.34
CA ALA A 131 4.87 11.10 6.82
C ALA A 131 4.86 11.19 8.35
N ASP A 132 4.77 10.06 9.05
CA ASP A 132 4.81 10.00 10.51
C ASP A 132 6.15 10.53 11.06
N ALA A 133 7.27 10.04 10.52
CA ALA A 133 8.61 10.44 10.94
C ALA A 133 8.89 11.94 10.74
N LYS A 134 8.23 12.59 9.77
CA LYS A 134 8.34 14.02 9.49
C LYS A 134 7.26 14.87 10.18
N GLY A 135 6.33 14.25 10.90
CA GLY A 135 5.26 14.96 11.63
C GLY A 135 4.10 15.42 10.75
N PHE A 136 3.93 14.84 9.56
CA PHE A 136 2.78 15.08 8.68
C PHE A 136 1.60 14.17 9.08
N TYR A 137 1.16 14.25 10.34
CA TYR A 137 0.24 13.28 10.96
C TYR A 137 -1.09 13.11 10.23
N ASP A 138 -1.70 14.20 9.74
CA ASP A 138 -2.97 14.12 9.00
C ASP A 138 -2.81 13.31 7.68
N VAL A 139 -1.65 13.42 7.05
CA VAL A 139 -1.31 12.66 5.84
C VAL A 139 -1.01 11.21 6.21
N ALA A 140 -0.23 10.96 7.27
CA ALA A 140 0.07 9.62 7.78
C ALA A 140 -1.21 8.85 8.11
N SER A 141 -2.13 9.42 8.89
CA SER A 141 -3.41 8.79 9.23
C SER A 141 -4.32 8.57 8.02
N SER A 142 -4.19 9.38 6.96
CA SER A 142 -4.92 9.15 5.72
C SER A 142 -4.33 8.01 4.90
N LEU A 143 -3.00 7.88 4.87
CA LEU A 143 -2.30 6.77 4.23
C LEU A 143 -2.51 5.45 4.99
N GLU A 144 -2.50 5.46 6.32
CA GLU A 144 -2.78 4.31 7.18
C GLU A 144 -4.16 3.70 6.89
N ARG A 145 -5.21 4.54 6.87
CA ARG A 145 -6.57 4.08 6.51
C ARG A 145 -6.63 3.44 5.13
N GLN A 146 -5.82 3.92 4.19
CA GLN A 146 -5.77 3.38 2.83
C GLN A 146 -4.97 2.08 2.75
N LEU A 147 -3.91 1.96 3.54
CA LEU A 147 -3.17 0.71 3.73
C LEU A 147 -4.05 -0.37 4.34
N ASP A 148 -4.85 -0.05 5.34
CA ASP A 148 -5.80 -0.98 5.96
C ASP A 148 -6.78 -1.53 4.92
N VAL A 149 -7.36 -0.65 4.10
CA VAL A 149 -8.29 -1.07 3.04
C VAL A 149 -7.56 -1.92 2.00
N ALA A 150 -6.40 -1.48 1.52
CA ALA A 150 -5.64 -2.18 0.49
C ALA A 150 -5.17 -3.57 0.95
N THR A 151 -4.66 -3.71 2.18
CA THR A 151 -4.18 -4.98 2.73
C THR A 151 -5.29 -5.96 3.07
N ASN A 152 -6.49 -5.48 3.45
CA ASN A 152 -7.63 -6.34 3.78
C ASN A 152 -8.44 -6.78 2.56
N THR A 153 -8.33 -6.09 1.42
CA THR A 153 -9.06 -6.43 0.18
C THR A 153 -8.19 -7.17 -0.84
N SER A 154 -6.88 -7.26 -0.62
CA SER A 154 -5.93 -7.88 -1.54
C SER A 154 -5.57 -9.31 -1.12
N PRO A 155 -5.24 -10.20 -2.08
CA PRO A 155 -4.67 -11.51 -1.77
C PRO A 155 -3.36 -11.35 -1.00
N LEU A 156 -3.12 -12.23 -0.02
CA LEU A 156 -1.87 -12.19 0.74
C LEU A 156 -0.66 -12.38 -0.19
N SER A 157 0.28 -11.45 -0.12
CA SER A 157 1.61 -11.48 -0.73
C SER A 157 2.66 -11.20 0.34
N PRO A 158 3.95 -11.43 0.07
CA PRO A 158 5.02 -11.06 0.99
C PRO A 158 4.94 -9.61 1.48
N GLU A 159 4.70 -8.67 0.57
CA GLU A 159 4.57 -7.24 0.87
C GLU A 159 3.37 -6.97 1.77
N ILE A 160 2.21 -7.57 1.49
CA ILE A 160 1.00 -7.41 2.29
C ILE A 160 1.16 -8.04 3.68
N LEU A 161 1.83 -9.19 3.79
CA LEU A 161 2.16 -9.82 5.06
C LEU A 161 3.00 -8.87 5.92
N ILE A 162 4.07 -8.31 5.35
CA ILE A 162 4.98 -7.40 6.05
C ILE A 162 4.22 -6.18 6.58
N VAL A 163 3.35 -5.57 5.75
CA VAL A 163 2.55 -4.42 6.18
C VAL A 163 1.53 -4.79 7.26
N LYS A 164 0.85 -5.94 7.15
CA LYS A 164 -0.10 -6.40 8.18
C LYS A 164 0.55 -6.61 9.55
N LEU A 165 1.83 -6.94 9.60
CA LEU A 165 2.57 -7.12 10.86
C LEU A 165 3.04 -5.81 11.50
N LYS A 166 2.78 -4.67 10.87
CA LYS A 166 3.12 -3.37 11.44
C LYS A 166 2.39 -3.16 12.77
N GLY A 167 3.14 -2.77 13.80
CA GLY A 167 2.62 -2.62 15.15
C GLY A 167 2.64 -3.91 15.98
N GLU A 168 2.69 -5.08 15.33
CA GLU A 168 2.77 -6.39 15.98
C GLU A 168 4.21 -6.89 16.14
N ILE A 169 5.12 -6.38 15.31
CA ILE A 169 6.56 -6.66 15.39
C ILE A 169 7.37 -5.36 15.36
N SER A 170 8.61 -5.43 15.83
CA SER A 170 9.54 -4.32 15.79
C SER A 170 9.86 -3.87 14.36
N GLU A 171 10.16 -2.57 14.17
CA GLU A 171 10.60 -2.04 12.87
C GLU A 171 11.83 -2.80 12.32
N MET A 172 12.76 -3.16 13.22
CA MET A 172 13.96 -3.90 12.83
C MET A 172 13.62 -5.26 12.24
N ASP A 173 12.66 -5.97 12.81
CA ASP A 173 12.25 -7.28 12.28
C ASP A 173 11.37 -7.14 11.03
N ARG A 174 10.56 -6.08 10.93
CA ARG A 174 9.84 -5.76 9.69
C ARG A 174 10.79 -5.50 8.52
N VAL A 175 11.88 -4.76 8.75
CA VAL A 175 12.96 -4.56 7.75
C VAL A 175 13.61 -5.90 7.37
N ARG A 176 13.91 -6.78 8.33
CA ARG A 176 14.48 -8.11 8.03
C ARG A 176 13.55 -8.96 7.17
N LEU A 177 12.25 -8.96 7.46
CA LEU A 177 11.27 -9.68 6.63
C LEU A 177 11.20 -9.09 5.21
N ARG A 178 11.34 -7.76 5.08
CA ARG A 178 11.44 -7.10 3.78
C ARG A 178 12.68 -7.51 3.00
N ASP A 179 13.86 -7.53 3.64
CA ASP A 179 15.10 -8.00 3.01
C ASP A 179 14.98 -9.44 2.50
N LEU A 180 14.30 -10.31 3.26
CA LEU A 180 14.02 -11.69 2.84
C LEU A 180 13.09 -11.75 1.63
N SER A 181 12.02 -10.95 1.63
CA SER A 181 11.10 -10.82 0.50
C SER A 181 11.82 -10.35 -0.77
N GLU A 182 12.67 -9.33 -0.65
CA GLU A 182 13.48 -8.80 -1.75
C GLU A 182 14.51 -9.82 -2.27
N ALA A 183 15.03 -10.68 -1.39
CA ALA A 183 15.88 -11.82 -1.75
C ALA A 183 15.12 -12.96 -2.44
N GLY A 184 13.79 -12.86 -2.57
CA GLY A 184 12.94 -13.83 -3.26
C GLY A 184 12.46 -14.98 -2.37
N VAL A 185 12.50 -14.82 -1.05
CA VAL A 185 11.84 -15.77 -0.13
C VAL A 185 10.35 -15.78 -0.42
N ASN A 186 9.77 -16.97 -0.56
CA ASN A 186 8.35 -17.10 -0.89
C ASN A 186 7.48 -16.79 0.35
N LEU A 187 6.18 -16.61 0.12
CA LEU A 187 5.23 -16.22 1.16
C LEU A 187 5.15 -17.23 2.31
N GLU A 188 5.25 -18.54 2.04
CA GLU A 188 5.14 -19.58 3.07
C GLU A 188 6.33 -19.49 4.03
N ASP A 189 7.55 -19.50 3.49
CA ASP A 189 8.78 -19.34 4.27
C ASP A 189 8.81 -18.01 5.03
N LEU A 190 8.26 -16.94 4.43
CA LEU A 190 8.17 -15.63 5.08
C LEU A 190 7.14 -15.61 6.21
N THR A 191 6.04 -16.34 6.06
CA THR A 191 5.02 -16.51 7.12
C THR A 191 5.61 -17.28 8.30
N ASP A 192 6.39 -18.32 8.04
CA ASP A 192 7.11 -19.07 9.07
C ASP A 192 8.15 -18.18 9.78
N ALA A 193 8.91 -17.39 9.02
CA ALA A 193 9.86 -16.42 9.59
C ALA A 193 9.16 -15.38 10.48
N ALA A 194 8.01 -14.85 10.05
CA ALA A 194 7.19 -13.94 10.84
C ALA A 194 6.69 -14.61 12.13
N GLY A 195 6.29 -15.88 12.06
CA GLY A 195 5.89 -16.66 13.24
C GLY A 195 7.02 -16.79 14.27
N VAL A 196 8.25 -17.02 13.81
CA VAL A 196 9.44 -17.05 14.69
C VAL A 196 9.71 -15.68 15.32
N VAL A 197 9.55 -14.59 14.57
CA VAL A 197 9.69 -13.22 15.11
C VAL A 197 8.70 -12.97 16.23
N LEU A 198 7.41 -13.24 15.99
CA LEU A 198 6.35 -13.05 16.98
C LEU A 198 6.60 -13.83 18.28
N GLN A 199 7.06 -15.08 18.18
CA GLN A 199 7.45 -15.87 19.35
C GLN A 199 8.61 -15.25 20.13
N ASN A 200 9.62 -14.70 19.44
CA ASN A 200 10.74 -14.02 20.09
C ASN A 200 10.30 -12.74 20.81
N GLU A 201 9.26 -12.08 20.30
CA GLU A 201 8.62 -10.92 20.93
C GLU A 201 7.60 -11.31 22.03
N GLN A 202 7.49 -12.60 22.37
CA GLN A 202 6.56 -13.15 23.37
C GLN A 202 5.08 -13.00 22.99
N ALA A 203 4.77 -12.78 21.71
CA ALA A 203 3.43 -12.85 21.16
C ALA A 203 3.08 -14.28 20.73
N ASP A 204 1.81 -14.64 20.77
CA ASP A 204 1.32 -15.90 20.18
C ASP A 204 1.08 -15.68 18.68
N PRO A 205 1.87 -16.30 17.79
CA PRO A 205 1.71 -16.09 16.35
C PRO A 205 0.35 -16.52 15.84
N GLU A 206 -0.26 -17.55 16.44
CA GLU A 206 -1.57 -18.01 15.99
C GLU A 206 -2.64 -16.97 16.29
N GLU A 207 -2.60 -16.36 17.48
CA GLU A 207 -3.52 -15.30 17.87
C GLU A 207 -3.35 -14.08 16.94
N ILE A 208 -2.11 -13.63 16.70
CA ILE A 208 -1.83 -12.48 15.85
C ILE A 208 -2.22 -12.74 14.40
N PHE A 209 -1.87 -13.91 13.84
CA PHE A 209 -2.25 -14.24 12.47
C PHE A 209 -3.78 -14.34 12.30
N ASP A 210 -4.48 -14.94 13.26
CA ASP A 210 -5.94 -15.01 13.25
C ASP A 210 -6.57 -13.60 13.34
N GLN A 211 -6.03 -12.70 14.17
CA GLN A 211 -6.49 -11.30 14.27
C GLN A 211 -6.26 -10.52 12.97
N LEU A 212 -5.13 -10.73 12.31
CA LEU A 212 -4.76 -10.05 11.06
C LEU A 212 -5.38 -10.69 9.80
N GLY A 213 -6.08 -11.82 9.95
CA GLY A 213 -6.66 -12.57 8.83
C GLY A 213 -5.61 -13.24 7.94
N ILE A 214 -4.44 -13.56 8.49
CA ILE A 214 -3.36 -14.27 7.80
C ILE A 214 -3.65 -15.78 7.88
N PRO A 215 -3.84 -16.48 6.74
CA PRO A 215 -4.10 -17.91 6.75
C PRO A 215 -2.90 -18.67 7.34
N LYS A 216 -3.20 -19.66 8.19
CA LYS A 216 -2.18 -20.50 8.83
C LYS A 216 -1.31 -21.20 7.77
N PRO A 217 0.02 -21.24 7.95
CA PRO A 217 0.87 -22.07 7.11
C PRO A 217 0.39 -23.52 7.20
N LYS A 218 0.42 -24.24 6.07
CA LYS A 218 -0.04 -25.63 6.05
C LYS A 218 0.97 -26.47 6.82
N ALA A 219 0.53 -27.06 7.93
CA ALA A 219 1.29 -28.05 8.70
C ALA A 219 1.64 -29.30 7.88
#